data_AF-A0A8W8JG76-F1
#
_entry.id   AF-A0A8W8JG76-F1
#
_cell.length_a   1.000
_cell.length_b   1.000
_cell.length_c   1.000
_cell.angle_alpha   90.00
_cell.angle_beta   90.00
_cell.angle_gamma   90.00
#
_symmetry.space_group_name_H-M   'P 1'
#
loop_
_entity.id
_entity.type
_entity.pdbx_description
1 polymer ?
#
loop_
_entity_poly.entity_id
_entity_poly.type
_entity_poly.pdbx_seq_one_letter_code
_entity_poly.pdbx_strand_id
1 'polypeptide(L)'
;MAISLRYWASYTEGRVKLQRRSENSVSSDHVLKFVFDEENQYITGVVQASMRNVAYKVTIELDDDTVKRSTCECVMRDYYCHHVAAVLLFGMSKSLLKRLLSAYNLERCPVISWGITNERAAIDSYILLGASVEETGVWLHESGAIGASPDGIVTHQPHCSGHTGILHFQTEAAKYLEAELIEVKCPYSAKDMKIKDAVETVPGFFLETADGYLHLKEDSDYYHQIQGQLYITKKKCCDLIVWTPTDLAIIRMVKDINWSANIQKLIDFYFEKFIPQVNKK
;
A
#
# COMPACT_ATOMS: atom_id res chain seq x y z
N MET A 1 -1.16 -15.55 4.24
CA MET A 1 -0.93 -14.39 3.33
C MET A 1 -2.29 -13.74 3.02
N ALA A 2 -2.38 -12.43 2.76
CA ALA A 2 -3.67 -11.78 2.44
C ALA A 2 -4.02 -11.94 0.95
N ILE A 3 -5.31 -12.02 0.62
CA ILE A 3 -5.75 -12.05 -0.79
C ILE A 3 -5.63 -10.64 -1.35
N SER A 4 -4.84 -10.50 -2.41
CA SER A 4 -4.56 -9.23 -3.07
C SER A 4 -5.81 -8.60 -3.68
N LEU A 5 -5.94 -7.27 -3.54
CA LEU A 5 -6.97 -6.48 -4.23
C LEU A 5 -6.87 -6.64 -5.75
N ARG A 6 -5.66 -6.90 -6.25
CA ARG A 6 -5.38 -7.05 -7.68
C ARG A 6 -6.12 -8.22 -8.32
N TYR A 7 -6.38 -9.30 -7.58
CA TYR A 7 -7.16 -10.43 -8.11
C TYR A 7 -8.58 -10.02 -8.51
N TRP A 8 -9.29 -9.29 -7.63
CA TRP A 8 -10.63 -8.81 -7.95
C TRP A 8 -10.62 -7.66 -8.96
N ALA A 9 -9.67 -6.73 -8.81
CA ALA A 9 -9.56 -5.57 -9.69
C ALA A 9 -9.31 -6.00 -11.15
N SER A 10 -8.32 -6.87 -11.39
CA SER A 10 -8.03 -7.43 -12.72
C SER A 10 -9.20 -8.24 -13.28
N TYR A 11 -9.85 -9.08 -12.46
CA TYR A 11 -10.99 -9.86 -12.92
C TYR A 11 -12.19 -9.01 -13.32
N THR A 12 -12.40 -7.86 -12.65
CA THR A 12 -13.56 -7.00 -12.88
C THR A 12 -13.26 -5.76 -13.72
N GLU A 13 -12.03 -5.61 -14.21
CA GLU A 13 -11.57 -4.45 -14.97
C GLU A 13 -12.50 -4.16 -16.17
N GLY A 14 -12.91 -2.89 -16.29
CA GLY A 14 -13.84 -2.43 -17.33
C GLY A 14 -15.29 -2.93 -17.20
N ARG A 15 -15.66 -3.69 -16.16
CA ARG A 15 -16.97 -4.37 -16.05
C ARG A 15 -17.80 -3.87 -14.85
N VAL A 16 -18.31 -2.64 -14.91
CA VAL A 16 -19.09 -1.99 -13.82
C VAL A 16 -20.28 -2.84 -13.33
N LYS A 17 -21.03 -3.49 -14.24
CA LYS A 17 -22.16 -4.36 -13.86
C LYS A 17 -21.71 -5.58 -13.05
N LEU A 18 -20.53 -6.11 -13.35
CA LEU A 18 -19.96 -7.26 -12.66
C LEU A 18 -19.54 -6.86 -11.23
N GLN A 19 -18.85 -5.72 -11.10
CA GLN A 19 -18.45 -5.15 -9.81
C GLN A 19 -19.66 -4.98 -8.88
N ARG A 20 -20.67 -4.22 -9.32
CA ARG A 20 -21.88 -3.95 -8.53
C ARG A 20 -22.61 -5.22 -8.10
N ARG A 21 -22.70 -6.23 -8.98
CA ARG A 21 -23.36 -7.52 -8.64
C ARG A 21 -22.54 -8.34 -7.64
N SER A 22 -21.21 -8.30 -7.74
CA SER A 22 -20.33 -8.98 -6.80
C SER A 22 -20.36 -8.33 -5.43
N GLU A 23 -20.33 -6.99 -5.37
CA GLU A 23 -20.50 -6.21 -4.14
C GLU A 23 -21.82 -6.51 -3.47
N ASN A 24 -22.94 -6.50 -4.22
CA ASN A 24 -24.25 -6.85 -3.69
C ASN A 24 -24.28 -8.27 -3.10
N SER A 25 -23.59 -9.23 -3.73
CA SER A 25 -23.55 -10.61 -3.24
C SER A 25 -22.77 -10.72 -1.93
N VAL A 26 -21.68 -9.96 -1.79
CA VAL A 26 -20.90 -9.91 -0.55
C VAL A 26 -21.68 -9.17 0.54
N SER A 27 -22.34 -8.04 0.23
CA SER A 27 -23.09 -7.26 1.21
C SER A 27 -24.35 -7.94 1.71
N SER A 28 -24.93 -8.84 0.92
CA SER A 28 -26.13 -9.62 1.27
C SER A 28 -25.79 -11.00 1.85
N ASP A 29 -24.54 -11.25 2.26
CA ASP A 29 -24.08 -12.51 2.85
C ASP A 29 -24.33 -13.75 1.97
N HIS A 30 -24.36 -13.58 0.63
CA HIS A 30 -24.58 -14.69 -0.31
C HIS A 30 -23.33 -15.55 -0.53
N VAL A 31 -22.16 -15.14 -0.05
CA VAL A 31 -20.95 -15.99 -0.09
C VAL A 31 -20.98 -16.93 1.12
N LEU A 32 -21.57 -18.10 0.91
CA LEU A 32 -21.87 -19.09 1.96
C LEU A 32 -20.62 -19.84 2.45
N LYS A 33 -19.65 -20.06 1.58
CA LYS A 33 -18.40 -20.75 1.91
C LYS A 33 -17.23 -20.09 1.22
N PHE A 34 -16.10 -20.04 1.93
CA PHE A 34 -14.83 -19.53 1.43
C PHE A 34 -13.68 -20.35 2.03
N VAL A 35 -12.80 -20.86 1.17
CA VAL A 35 -11.57 -21.56 1.55
C VAL A 35 -10.46 -21.07 0.63
N PHE A 36 -9.34 -20.64 1.23
CA PHE A 36 -8.12 -20.29 0.50
C PHE A 36 -7.03 -21.29 0.88
N ASP A 37 -6.55 -22.02 -0.12
CA ASP A 37 -5.39 -22.90 -0.05
C ASP A 37 -4.16 -22.08 -0.46
N GLU A 38 -3.37 -21.66 0.53
CA GLU A 38 -2.19 -20.83 0.34
C GLU A 38 -1.05 -21.59 -0.35
N GLU A 39 -0.92 -22.90 -0.12
CA GLU A 39 0.18 -23.70 -0.67
C GLU A 39 0.03 -23.88 -2.18
N ASN A 40 -1.21 -24.13 -2.62
CA ASN A 40 -1.50 -24.39 -4.02
C ASN A 40 -2.05 -23.16 -4.76
N GLN A 41 -2.21 -22.01 -4.09
CA GLN A 41 -2.79 -20.79 -4.65
C GLN A 41 -4.19 -20.99 -5.26
N TYR A 42 -5.04 -21.75 -4.56
CA TYR A 42 -6.43 -22.00 -4.97
C TYR A 42 -7.44 -21.40 -4.00
N ILE A 43 -8.50 -20.80 -4.55
CA ILE A 43 -9.69 -20.41 -3.78
C ILE A 43 -10.86 -21.30 -4.18
N THR A 44 -11.55 -21.85 -3.18
CA THR A 44 -12.85 -22.50 -3.37
C THR A 44 -13.91 -21.71 -2.61
N GLY A 45 -15.03 -21.40 -3.29
CA GLY A 45 -16.16 -20.71 -2.69
C GLY A 45 -17.50 -21.33 -3.07
N VAL A 46 -18.53 -20.97 -2.31
CA VAL A 46 -19.94 -21.29 -2.63
C VAL A 46 -20.73 -19.99 -2.54
N VAL A 47 -21.44 -19.62 -3.61
CA VAL A 47 -22.19 -18.37 -3.68
C VAL A 47 -23.66 -18.65 -4.01
N GLN A 48 -24.57 -18.14 -3.20
CA GLN A 48 -26.01 -18.21 -3.43
C GLN A 48 -26.40 -17.34 -4.63
N ALA A 49 -27.22 -17.89 -5.51
CA ALA A 49 -27.79 -17.15 -6.63
C ALA A 49 -28.85 -16.15 -6.13
N SER A 50 -28.79 -14.90 -6.59
CA SER A 50 -29.68 -13.84 -6.07
C SER A 50 -31.18 -14.10 -6.21
N MET A 51 -31.60 -14.88 -7.21
CA MET A 51 -33.01 -15.11 -7.58
C MET A 51 -33.44 -16.57 -7.48
N ARG A 52 -32.56 -17.47 -7.03
CA ARG A 52 -32.82 -18.91 -7.01
C ARG A 52 -32.39 -19.47 -5.67
N ASN A 53 -33.12 -20.46 -5.16
CA ASN A 53 -32.69 -21.23 -4.00
C ASN A 53 -31.62 -22.27 -4.40
N VAL A 54 -30.57 -21.80 -5.07
CA VAL A 54 -29.46 -22.60 -5.59
C VAL A 54 -28.17 -21.85 -5.26
N ALA A 55 -27.14 -22.58 -4.86
CA ALA A 55 -25.80 -22.05 -4.69
C ALA A 55 -24.87 -22.66 -5.73
N TYR A 56 -23.93 -21.88 -6.23
CA TYR A 56 -22.95 -22.31 -7.21
C TYR A 56 -21.58 -22.45 -6.55
N LYS A 57 -20.92 -23.58 -6.80
CA LYS A 57 -19.51 -23.75 -6.47
C LYS A 57 -18.66 -22.93 -7.43
N VAL A 58 -17.65 -22.31 -6.84
CA VAL A 58 -16.63 -21.50 -7.50
C VAL A 58 -15.27 -22.06 -7.14
N THR A 59 -14.40 -22.20 -8.14
CA THR A 59 -12.99 -22.53 -7.96
C THR A 59 -12.16 -21.53 -8.74
N ILE A 60 -11.07 -21.04 -8.14
CA ILE A 60 -10.19 -20.01 -8.71
C ILE A 60 -8.75 -20.46 -8.49
N GLU A 61 -7.95 -20.45 -9.55
CA GLU A 61 -6.50 -20.63 -9.54
C GLU A 61 -5.87 -19.25 -9.70
N LEU A 62 -4.94 -18.91 -8.79
CA LEU A 62 -4.25 -17.63 -8.77
C LEU A 62 -2.83 -17.77 -9.31
N ASP A 63 -2.31 -16.69 -9.89
CA ASP A 63 -0.93 -16.61 -10.38
C ASP A 63 -0.48 -15.14 -10.39
N ASP A 64 0.64 -14.83 -9.73
CA ASP A 64 1.27 -13.50 -9.66
C ASP A 64 0.27 -12.33 -9.62
N ASP A 65 -0.58 -12.27 -8.58
CA ASP A 65 -1.59 -11.22 -8.37
C ASP A 65 -2.74 -11.14 -9.41
N THR A 66 -2.84 -12.14 -10.30
CA THR A 66 -3.92 -12.29 -11.30
C THR A 66 -4.69 -13.59 -11.15
N VAL A 67 -5.89 -13.65 -11.76
CA VAL A 67 -6.69 -14.87 -11.84
C VAL A 67 -6.26 -15.67 -13.07
N LYS A 68 -5.48 -16.73 -12.85
CA LYS A 68 -5.03 -17.64 -13.92
C LYS A 68 -6.18 -18.42 -14.54
N ARG A 69 -7.07 -18.95 -13.69
CA ARG A 69 -8.26 -19.68 -14.14
C ARG A 69 -9.37 -19.54 -13.12
N SER A 70 -10.61 -19.51 -13.59
CA SER A 70 -11.77 -19.63 -12.72
C SER A 70 -12.84 -20.51 -13.34
N THR A 71 -13.55 -21.25 -12.49
CA THR A 71 -14.71 -22.06 -12.88
C THR A 71 -15.86 -21.76 -11.94
N CYS A 72 -17.06 -21.66 -12.51
CA CYS A 72 -18.28 -21.52 -11.74
C CYS A 72 -19.39 -22.37 -12.35
N GLU A 73 -20.21 -23.00 -11.51
CA GLU A 73 -21.32 -23.86 -11.93
C GLU A 73 -22.51 -23.10 -12.57
N CYS A 74 -22.48 -21.76 -12.54
CA CYS A 74 -23.54 -20.93 -13.08
C CYS A 74 -23.65 -21.02 -14.62
N VAL A 75 -24.80 -20.60 -15.16
CA VAL A 75 -25.10 -20.68 -16.60
C VAL A 75 -24.16 -19.85 -17.47
N MET A 76 -23.61 -18.75 -16.93
CA MET A 76 -22.70 -17.85 -17.63
C MET A 76 -21.26 -18.41 -17.70
N ARG A 77 -21.08 -19.69 -18.05
CA ARG A 77 -19.81 -20.43 -17.98
C ARG A 77 -18.62 -19.81 -18.74
N ASP A 78 -18.81 -18.71 -19.46
CA ASP A 78 -17.77 -17.94 -20.14
C ASP A 78 -17.16 -16.86 -19.24
N TYR A 79 -16.13 -17.27 -18.49
CA TYR A 79 -15.04 -16.52 -17.86
C TYR A 79 -15.30 -15.34 -16.90
N TYR A 80 -16.44 -14.65 -16.94
CA TYR A 80 -16.68 -13.45 -16.12
C TYR A 80 -18.06 -13.44 -15.45
N CYS A 81 -18.18 -14.15 -14.33
CA CYS A 81 -19.42 -14.20 -13.56
C CYS A 81 -19.28 -13.50 -12.20
N HIS A 82 -20.38 -12.92 -11.72
CA HIS A 82 -20.36 -12.18 -10.45
C HIS A 82 -20.09 -13.06 -9.24
N HIS A 83 -20.29 -14.38 -9.32
CA HIS A 83 -19.97 -15.31 -8.23
C HIS A 83 -18.46 -15.45 -8.02
N VAL A 84 -17.67 -15.53 -9.10
CA VAL A 84 -16.20 -15.53 -9.02
C VAL A 84 -15.72 -14.22 -8.43
N ALA A 85 -16.21 -13.10 -8.96
CA ALA A 85 -15.90 -11.77 -8.42
C ALA A 85 -16.31 -11.64 -6.94
N ALA A 86 -17.46 -12.18 -6.54
CA ALA A 86 -17.91 -12.13 -5.14
C ALA A 86 -17.00 -12.93 -4.21
N VAL A 87 -16.51 -14.10 -4.64
CA VAL A 87 -15.56 -14.92 -3.86
C VAL A 87 -14.23 -14.20 -3.69
N LEU A 88 -13.69 -13.59 -4.76
CA LEU A 88 -12.47 -12.78 -4.70
C LEU A 88 -12.64 -11.59 -3.74
N LEU A 89 -13.73 -10.84 -3.90
CA LEU A 89 -14.04 -9.68 -3.07
C LEU A 89 -14.25 -10.06 -1.60
N PHE A 90 -14.89 -11.19 -1.33
CA PHE A 90 -15.12 -11.70 0.03
C PHE A 90 -13.82 -12.12 0.72
N GLY A 91 -12.92 -12.80 -0.01
CA GLY A 91 -11.60 -13.14 0.49
C GLY A 91 -10.78 -11.90 0.85
N MET A 92 -10.84 -10.88 0.00
CA MET A 92 -10.24 -9.59 0.28
C MET A 92 -10.88 -8.88 1.48
N SER A 93 -12.20 -8.77 1.55
CA SER A 93 -12.87 -8.04 2.64
C SER A 93 -12.54 -8.65 4.01
N LYS A 94 -12.50 -9.99 4.10
CA LYS A 94 -12.06 -10.69 5.31
C LYS A 94 -10.58 -10.45 5.62
N SER A 95 -9.70 -10.52 4.64
CA SER A 95 -8.26 -10.31 4.87
C SER A 95 -7.93 -8.86 5.23
N LEU A 96 -8.56 -7.88 4.57
CA LEU A 96 -8.46 -6.47 4.91
C LEU A 96 -8.98 -6.19 6.31
N LEU A 97 -10.16 -6.72 6.67
CA LEU A 97 -10.72 -6.55 8.02
C LEU A 97 -9.79 -7.15 9.08
N LYS A 98 -9.26 -8.36 8.86
CA LYS A 98 -8.27 -8.97 9.76
C LYS A 98 -6.99 -8.12 9.90
N ARG A 99 -6.51 -7.54 8.80
CA ARG A 99 -5.35 -6.63 8.81
C ARG A 99 -5.64 -5.36 9.61
N LEU A 100 -6.78 -4.71 9.36
CA LEU A 100 -7.18 -3.50 10.06
C LEU A 100 -7.43 -3.72 11.55
N LEU A 101 -7.90 -4.92 11.93
CA LEU A 101 -8.06 -5.32 13.33
C LEU A 101 -6.75 -5.81 13.98
N SER A 102 -5.60 -5.65 13.32
CA SER A 102 -4.29 -6.08 13.81
C SER A 102 -4.24 -7.57 14.20
N ALA A 103 -5.00 -8.42 13.53
CA ALA A 103 -5.09 -9.85 13.85
C ALA A 103 -3.90 -10.68 13.34
N TYR A 104 -2.90 -10.06 12.71
CA TYR A 104 -1.69 -10.70 12.21
C TYR A 104 -0.48 -10.34 13.07
N ASN A 105 0.28 -11.34 13.53
CA ASN A 105 1.59 -11.09 14.13
C ASN A 105 2.61 -10.87 12.99
N LEU A 106 3.20 -9.68 12.94
CA LEU A 106 4.18 -9.26 11.94
C LEU A 106 5.64 -9.32 12.41
N GLU A 107 5.88 -9.66 13.68
CA GLU A 107 7.22 -9.65 14.32
C GLU A 107 8.21 -10.58 13.62
N ARG A 108 7.72 -11.64 12.97
CA ARG A 108 8.55 -12.64 12.29
C ARG A 108 8.83 -12.31 10.81
N CYS A 109 8.33 -11.18 10.30
CA CYS A 109 8.54 -10.80 8.91
C CYS A 109 9.98 -10.25 8.72
N PRO A 110 10.86 -10.92 7.95
CA PRO A 110 12.25 -10.48 7.80
C PRO A 110 12.37 -9.06 7.23
N VAL A 111 11.48 -8.69 6.33
CA VAL A 111 11.45 -7.35 5.70
C VAL A 111 11.16 -6.27 6.74
N ILE A 112 10.21 -6.51 7.65
CA ILE A 112 9.84 -5.57 8.71
C ILE A 112 10.96 -5.49 9.76
N SER A 113 11.48 -6.64 10.19
CA SER A 113 12.60 -6.70 11.13
C SER A 113 13.84 -5.98 10.60
N TRP A 114 14.14 -6.13 9.31
CA TRP A 114 15.22 -5.40 8.64
C TRP A 114 15.00 -3.88 8.67
N GLY A 115 13.80 -3.42 8.34
CA GLY A 115 13.43 -2.00 8.42
C GLY A 115 13.67 -1.42 9.81
N ILE A 116 13.07 -2.04 10.84
CA ILE A 116 13.18 -1.62 12.24
C ILE A 116 14.65 -1.57 12.70
N THR A 117 15.44 -2.58 12.33
CA THR A 117 16.85 -2.68 12.78
C THR A 117 17.73 -1.60 12.17
N ASN A 118 17.45 -1.18 10.93
CA ASN A 118 18.31 -0.28 10.17
C ASN A 118 17.82 1.18 10.11
N GLU A 119 16.59 1.44 10.54
CA GLU A 119 16.00 2.79 10.55
C GLU A 119 16.91 3.80 11.24
N ARG A 120 17.45 3.43 12.42
CA ARG A 120 18.37 4.30 13.15
C ARG A 120 19.66 4.59 12.38
N ALA A 121 20.24 3.59 11.71
CA ALA A 121 21.44 3.77 10.91
C ALA A 121 21.20 4.69 9.69
N ALA A 122 20.01 4.62 9.10
CA ALA A 122 19.60 5.52 8.03
C ALA A 122 19.45 6.98 8.53
N ILE A 123 18.81 7.17 9.69
CA ILE A 123 18.67 8.49 10.32
C ILE A 123 20.04 9.06 10.71
N ASP A 124 20.91 8.25 11.30
CA ASP A 124 22.27 8.69 11.66
C ASP A 124 23.08 9.08 10.40
N SER A 125 22.91 8.37 9.28
CA SER A 125 23.51 8.74 7.99
C SER A 125 23.00 10.09 7.49
N TYR A 126 21.72 10.39 7.68
CA TYR A 126 21.13 11.68 7.35
C TYR A 126 21.62 12.81 8.28
N ILE A 127 21.76 12.53 9.58
CA ILE A 127 22.34 13.47 10.57
C ILE A 127 23.81 13.77 10.27
N LEU A 128 24.58 12.78 9.79
CA LEU A 128 25.97 12.98 9.37
C LEU A 128 26.11 13.95 8.19
N LEU A 129 25.05 14.13 7.40
CA LEU A 129 25.00 15.19 6.38
C LEU A 129 24.76 16.58 6.96
N GLY A 130 24.61 16.71 8.28
CA GLY A 130 24.39 17.97 8.98
C GLY A 130 22.93 18.20 9.40
N ALA A 131 22.01 17.28 9.16
CA ALA A 131 20.64 17.44 9.60
C ALA A 131 20.48 17.27 11.13
N SER A 132 19.36 17.75 11.66
CA SER A 132 18.89 17.40 13.01
C SER A 132 17.46 16.88 12.91
N VAL A 133 17.21 15.74 13.55
CA VAL A 133 15.93 15.03 13.51
C VAL A 133 15.44 14.75 14.92
N GLU A 134 14.20 15.10 15.20
CA GLU A 134 13.50 14.79 16.44
C GLU A 134 12.49 13.65 16.22
N GLU A 135 12.41 12.72 17.17
CA GLU A 135 11.38 11.68 17.16
C GLU A 135 9.99 12.28 17.30
N THR A 136 9.00 11.62 16.71
CA THR A 136 7.59 12.02 16.82
C THR A 136 6.70 10.82 17.06
N GLY A 137 5.48 11.10 17.53
CA GLY A 137 4.47 10.08 17.76
C GLY A 137 3.45 9.99 16.63
N VAL A 138 2.30 9.45 16.96
CA VAL A 138 1.16 9.40 16.04
C VAL A 138 0.45 10.75 16.00
N TRP A 139 0.32 11.31 14.80
CA TRP A 139 -0.48 12.49 14.49
C TRP A 139 -1.88 12.08 14.09
N LEU A 140 -2.89 12.65 14.73
CA LEU A 140 -4.29 12.38 14.41
C LEU A 140 -4.87 13.51 13.57
N HIS A 141 -5.65 13.14 12.55
CA HIS A 141 -6.50 14.08 11.84
C HIS A 141 -7.64 14.54 12.74
N GLU A 142 -8.18 15.74 12.48
CA GLU A 142 -9.28 16.35 13.27
C GLU A 142 -10.57 15.52 13.29
N SER A 143 -10.76 14.62 12.33
CA SER A 143 -11.86 13.65 12.34
C SER A 143 -11.71 12.55 13.38
N GLY A 144 -10.51 12.34 13.94
CA GLY A 144 -10.18 11.24 14.86
C GLY A 144 -10.14 9.85 14.21
N ALA A 145 -10.47 9.73 12.92
CA ALA A 145 -10.60 8.47 12.20
C ALA A 145 -9.29 7.97 11.57
N ILE A 146 -8.39 8.88 11.23
CA ILE A 146 -7.14 8.60 10.53
C ILE A 146 -5.98 9.29 11.22
N GLY A 147 -4.79 8.72 11.07
CA GLY A 147 -3.56 9.26 11.62
C GLY A 147 -2.35 8.86 10.81
N ALA A 148 -1.20 9.45 11.15
CA ALA A 148 0.08 9.19 10.51
C ALA A 148 1.20 9.22 11.55
N SER A 149 2.23 8.41 11.34
CA SER A 149 3.44 8.40 12.17
C SER A 149 4.62 8.61 11.23
N PRO A 150 5.10 9.85 11.06
CA PRO A 150 6.37 10.12 10.39
C PRO A 150 7.54 9.55 11.20
N ASP A 151 8.64 9.22 10.53
CA ASP A 151 9.83 8.66 11.21
C ASP A 151 10.66 9.75 11.93
N GLY A 152 10.40 11.02 11.65
CA GLY A 152 10.99 12.13 12.40
C GLY A 152 10.61 13.51 11.86
N ILE A 153 10.89 14.53 12.68
CA ILE A 153 10.73 15.94 12.35
C ILE A 153 12.11 16.55 12.11
N VAL A 154 12.28 17.22 10.99
CA VAL A 154 13.55 17.90 10.67
C VAL A 154 13.56 19.26 11.35
N THR A 155 14.54 19.49 12.23
CA THR A 155 14.75 20.78 12.91
C THR A 155 15.95 21.55 12.35
N HIS A 156 16.87 20.85 11.68
CA HIS A 156 17.96 21.46 10.93
C HIS A 156 18.17 20.71 9.61
N GLN A 157 18.34 21.45 8.52
CA GLN A 157 18.49 20.87 7.18
C GLN A 157 19.86 20.23 7.00
N PRO A 158 19.97 19.14 6.22
CA PRO A 158 21.27 18.59 5.85
C PRO A 158 22.02 19.56 4.92
N HIS A 159 23.35 19.54 5.00
CA HIS A 159 24.29 20.25 4.13
C HIS A 159 24.56 19.52 2.82
N CYS A 160 23.60 18.76 2.29
CA CYS A 160 23.74 18.13 0.98
C CYS A 160 23.34 19.13 -0.12
N SER A 161 24.33 19.57 -0.91
CA SER A 161 24.04 20.29 -2.14
C SER A 161 23.50 19.31 -3.19
N GLY A 162 22.60 19.78 -4.07
CA GLY A 162 22.06 18.96 -5.18
C GLY A 162 23.12 18.38 -6.13
N HIS A 163 24.39 18.77 -5.99
CA HIS A 163 25.53 18.27 -6.77
C HIS A 163 26.12 16.97 -6.19
N THR A 164 25.73 16.56 -4.99
CA THR A 164 26.29 15.38 -4.30
C THR A 164 25.80 14.04 -4.86
N GLY A 165 24.77 14.05 -5.73
CA GLY A 165 24.15 12.84 -6.26
C GLY A 165 23.39 12.00 -5.22
N ILE A 166 23.31 12.48 -3.98
CA ILE A 166 22.56 11.89 -2.86
C ILE A 166 21.17 12.52 -2.76
N LEU A 167 21.08 13.85 -2.91
CA LEU A 167 19.83 14.60 -2.85
C LEU A 167 19.18 14.69 -4.24
N HIS A 168 17.96 14.17 -4.34
CA HIS A 168 17.09 14.21 -5.49
C HIS A 168 15.80 14.96 -5.16
N PHE A 169 15.10 15.40 -6.19
CA PHE A 169 13.89 16.21 -6.05
C PHE A 169 12.77 15.56 -6.85
N GLN A 170 11.67 15.21 -6.20
CA GLN A 170 10.54 14.60 -6.89
C GLN A 170 9.97 15.53 -7.97
N THR A 171 9.98 16.84 -7.69
CA THR A 171 9.50 17.89 -8.60
C THR A 171 10.40 19.13 -8.51
N GLU A 172 10.32 20.01 -9.51
CA GLU A 172 11.04 21.29 -9.49
C GLU A 172 10.70 22.17 -8.27
N ALA A 173 9.44 22.12 -7.79
CA ALA A 173 9.03 22.86 -6.61
C ALA A 173 9.76 22.40 -5.34
N ALA A 174 10.17 21.13 -5.27
CA ALA A 174 10.86 20.55 -4.12
C ALA A 174 12.24 21.21 -3.86
N LYS A 175 12.87 21.78 -4.90
CA LYS A 175 14.16 22.48 -4.80
C LYS A 175 14.10 23.72 -3.92
N TYR A 176 12.91 24.30 -3.76
CA TYR A 176 12.71 25.56 -3.04
C TYR A 176 12.07 25.37 -1.67
N LEU A 177 11.93 24.12 -1.21
CA LEU A 177 11.39 23.80 0.10
C LEU A 177 12.43 23.10 0.97
N GLU A 178 12.36 23.42 2.24
CA GLU A 178 13.07 22.72 3.31
C GLU A 178 12.23 21.53 3.78
N ALA A 179 12.88 20.41 4.09
CA ALA A 179 12.18 19.25 4.62
C ALA A 179 11.67 19.55 6.04
N GLU A 180 10.43 19.17 6.33
CA GLU A 180 9.85 19.30 7.68
C GLU A 180 9.69 17.94 8.36
N LEU A 181 9.64 16.87 7.56
CA LEU A 181 9.51 15.47 7.99
C LEU A 181 10.57 14.61 7.30
N ILE A 182 10.82 13.45 7.89
CA ILE A 182 11.47 12.34 7.21
C ILE A 182 10.56 11.11 7.16
N GLU A 183 10.76 10.31 6.12
CA GLU A 183 10.28 8.93 6.00
C GLU A 183 11.48 8.08 5.59
N VAL A 184 11.72 6.97 6.27
CA VAL A 184 12.88 6.10 6.11
C VAL A 184 12.47 4.78 5.49
N LYS A 185 13.17 4.37 4.44
CA LYS A 185 13.01 3.06 3.81
C LYS A 185 14.35 2.36 3.70
N CYS A 186 14.45 1.21 4.35
CA CYS A 186 15.57 0.28 4.23
C CYS A 186 15.11 -0.93 3.38
N PRO A 187 15.21 -0.91 2.04
CA PRO A 187 14.72 -1.98 1.19
C PRO A 187 15.46 -3.30 1.41
N TYR A 188 14.79 -4.30 1.99
CA TYR A 188 15.37 -5.63 2.21
C TYR A 188 15.84 -6.32 0.92
N SER A 189 15.13 -6.11 -0.20
CA SER A 189 15.50 -6.65 -1.51
C SER A 189 16.78 -6.06 -2.09
N ALA A 190 17.23 -4.91 -1.57
CA ALA A 190 18.43 -4.20 -2.02
C ALA A 190 19.50 -4.10 -0.91
N LYS A 191 19.39 -4.92 0.14
CA LYS A 191 20.23 -4.83 1.36
C LYS A 191 21.75 -4.97 1.13
N ASP A 192 22.17 -5.53 0.00
CA ASP A 192 23.58 -5.80 -0.33
C ASP A 192 24.04 -5.05 -1.60
N MET A 193 23.32 -4.00 -2.03
CA MET A 193 23.64 -3.26 -3.26
C MET A 193 23.36 -1.76 -3.16
N LYS A 194 23.88 -1.02 -4.13
CA LYS A 194 23.58 0.41 -4.28
C LYS A 194 22.15 0.62 -4.76
N ILE A 195 21.59 1.79 -4.44
CA ILE A 195 20.18 2.09 -4.73
C ILE A 195 19.95 2.19 -6.23
N LYS A 196 20.91 2.74 -6.99
CA LYS A 196 20.85 2.78 -8.45
C LYS A 196 20.83 1.39 -9.08
N ASP A 197 21.67 0.48 -8.59
CA ASP A 197 21.71 -0.90 -9.06
C ASP A 197 20.36 -1.61 -8.75
N ALA A 198 19.76 -1.31 -7.59
CA ALA A 198 18.45 -1.85 -7.22
C ALA A 198 17.33 -1.37 -8.15
N VAL A 199 17.36 -0.10 -8.58
CA VAL A 199 16.39 0.44 -9.55
C VAL A 199 16.41 -0.34 -10.86
N GLU A 200 17.60 -0.78 -11.30
CA GLU A 200 17.79 -1.49 -12.56
C GLU A 200 17.52 -2.99 -12.46
N THR A 201 17.83 -3.61 -11.32
CA THR A 201 17.90 -5.07 -11.20
C THR A 201 16.80 -5.69 -10.33
N VAL A 202 16.17 -4.94 -9.44
CA VAL A 202 15.13 -5.46 -8.54
C VAL A 202 13.75 -5.28 -9.19
N PRO A 203 13.05 -6.37 -9.56
CA PRO A 203 11.71 -6.27 -10.15
C PRO A 203 10.75 -5.55 -9.20
N GLY A 204 10.02 -4.56 -9.72
CA GLY A 204 9.03 -3.83 -8.94
C GLY A 204 9.62 -2.89 -7.88
N PHE A 205 10.90 -2.52 -7.97
CA PHE A 205 11.46 -1.51 -7.07
C PHE A 205 10.66 -0.20 -7.13
N PHE A 206 10.48 0.45 -5.98
CA PHE A 206 9.58 1.59 -5.82
C PHE A 206 10.18 2.92 -6.29
N LEU A 207 11.49 2.97 -6.52
CA LEU A 207 12.15 4.09 -7.19
C LEU A 207 12.30 3.82 -8.69
N GLU A 208 12.44 4.90 -9.45
CA GLU A 208 12.81 4.91 -10.86
C GLU A 208 13.83 6.00 -11.14
N THR A 209 14.47 5.92 -12.30
CA THR A 209 15.38 6.98 -12.78
C THR A 209 14.69 7.77 -13.88
N ALA A 210 14.58 9.08 -13.70
CA ALA A 210 14.11 10.03 -14.72
C ALA A 210 15.11 11.18 -14.82
N ASP A 211 15.52 11.53 -16.04
CA ASP A 211 16.50 12.60 -16.32
C ASP A 211 17.81 12.51 -15.51
N GLY A 212 18.23 11.29 -15.15
CA GLY A 212 19.43 11.02 -14.36
C GLY A 212 19.28 11.19 -12.83
N TYR A 213 18.07 11.49 -12.36
CA TYR A 213 17.73 11.60 -10.94
C TYR A 213 16.83 10.45 -10.49
N LEU A 214 16.88 10.11 -9.20
CA LEU A 214 15.99 9.14 -8.59
C LEU A 214 14.65 9.79 -8.23
N HIS A 215 13.56 9.14 -8.61
CA HIS A 215 12.20 9.55 -8.30
C HIS A 215 11.46 8.40 -7.63
N LEU A 216 10.54 8.73 -6.73
CA LEU A 216 9.58 7.77 -6.19
C LEU A 216 8.44 7.61 -7.20
N LYS A 217 8.10 6.37 -7.53
CA LYS A 217 6.96 6.08 -8.39
C LYS A 217 5.66 6.55 -7.74
N GLU A 218 4.88 7.37 -8.43
CA GLU A 218 3.67 7.99 -7.87
C GLU A 218 2.52 7.01 -7.63
N ASP A 219 2.57 5.84 -8.27
CA ASP A 219 1.64 4.72 -8.07
C ASP A 219 2.08 3.77 -6.95
N SER A 220 3.20 4.05 -6.27
CA SER A 220 3.67 3.26 -5.14
C SER A 220 2.91 3.55 -3.84
N ASP A 221 2.78 2.52 -3.00
CA ASP A 221 2.19 2.66 -1.66
C ASP A 221 2.94 3.71 -0.81
N TYR A 222 4.26 3.83 -0.97
CA TYR A 222 5.08 4.80 -0.25
C TYR A 222 4.80 6.25 -0.66
N TYR A 223 4.49 6.50 -1.93
CA TYR A 223 4.07 7.84 -2.36
C TYR A 223 2.81 8.27 -1.62
N HIS A 224 1.81 7.39 -1.59
CA HIS A 224 0.56 7.66 -0.88
C HIS A 224 0.75 7.74 0.64
N GLN A 225 1.67 6.97 1.22
CA GLN A 225 2.04 7.05 2.64
C GLN A 225 2.58 8.46 2.99
N ILE A 226 3.55 8.95 2.23
CA ILE A 226 4.18 10.26 2.44
C ILE A 226 3.18 11.39 2.22
N GLN A 227 2.36 11.32 1.16
CA GLN A 227 1.31 12.32 0.94
C GLN A 227 0.31 12.33 2.11
N GLY A 228 -0.13 11.16 2.58
CA GLY A 228 -0.97 11.04 3.77
C GLY A 228 -0.36 11.71 5.01
N GLN A 229 0.92 11.43 5.29
CA GLN A 229 1.66 12.09 6.38
C GLN A 229 1.67 13.62 6.22
N LEU A 230 2.01 14.15 5.04
CA LEU A 230 2.06 15.59 4.78
C LEU A 230 0.72 16.29 4.99
N TYR A 231 -0.39 15.65 4.60
CA TYR A 231 -1.73 16.18 4.83
C TYR A 231 -2.14 16.14 6.31
N ILE A 232 -1.95 15.01 6.98
CA ILE A 232 -2.37 14.81 8.37
C ILE A 232 -1.57 15.72 9.33
N THR A 233 -0.26 15.85 9.09
CA THR A 233 0.64 16.70 9.90
C THR A 233 0.57 18.19 9.51
N LYS A 234 -0.17 18.53 8.44
CA LYS A 234 -0.25 19.88 7.84
C LYS A 234 1.11 20.43 7.37
N LYS A 235 2.08 19.56 7.12
CA LYS A 235 3.42 19.90 6.58
C LYS A 235 3.38 20.06 5.06
N LYS A 236 4.47 20.56 4.49
CA LYS A 236 4.61 20.85 3.05
C LYS A 236 5.64 19.96 2.37
N CYS A 237 6.64 19.49 3.10
CA CYS A 237 7.79 18.82 2.53
C CYS A 237 8.30 17.68 3.43
N CYS A 238 8.65 16.56 2.81
CA CYS A 238 9.23 15.39 3.46
C CYS A 238 10.47 14.95 2.68
N ASP A 239 11.54 14.61 3.38
CA ASP A 239 12.66 13.88 2.78
C ASP A 239 12.40 12.37 2.92
N LEU A 240 12.25 11.67 1.80
CA LEU A 240 12.29 10.22 1.77
C LEU A 240 13.75 9.77 1.77
N ILE A 241 14.19 9.16 2.86
CA ILE A 241 15.52 8.59 3.04
C ILE A 241 15.46 7.12 2.63
N VAL A 242 16.12 6.78 1.52
CA VAL A 242 16.33 5.39 1.11
C VAL A 242 17.75 5.00 1.45
N TRP A 243 17.89 3.97 2.26
CA TRP A 243 19.18 3.56 2.81
C TRP A 243 19.46 2.08 2.61
N THR A 244 20.68 1.78 2.15
CA THR A 244 21.28 0.45 2.24
C THR A 244 22.61 0.58 2.98
N PRO A 245 23.18 -0.52 3.51
CA PRO A 245 24.52 -0.50 4.10
C PRO A 245 25.61 0.07 3.18
N THR A 246 25.37 0.13 1.87
CA THR A 246 26.34 0.59 0.87
C THR A 246 26.02 1.95 0.25
N ASP A 247 24.82 2.51 0.47
CA ASP A 247 24.35 3.68 -0.27
C ASP A 247 23.23 4.43 0.45
N LEU A 248 23.12 5.73 0.16
CA LEU A 248 22.12 6.63 0.72
C LEU A 248 21.58 7.52 -0.40
N ALA A 249 20.25 7.54 -0.55
CA ALA A 249 19.56 8.48 -1.43
C ALA A 249 18.47 9.21 -0.66
N ILE A 250 18.30 10.49 -0.94
CA ILE A 250 17.28 11.35 -0.34
C ILE A 250 16.43 11.88 -1.49
N ILE A 251 15.13 11.61 -1.46
CA ILE A 251 14.17 12.15 -2.42
C ILE A 251 13.31 13.17 -1.69
N ARG A 252 13.48 14.46 -2.02
CA ARG A 252 12.66 15.53 -1.44
C ARG A 252 11.29 15.56 -2.10
N MET A 253 10.28 15.32 -1.30
CA MET A 253 8.87 15.17 -1.68
C MET A 253 8.07 16.38 -1.21
N VAL A 254 7.33 17.01 -2.12
CA VAL A 254 6.38 18.08 -1.78
C VAL A 254 4.98 17.53 -1.65
N LYS A 255 4.17 18.20 -0.84
CA LYS A 255 2.74 17.89 -0.73
C LYS A 255 2.05 18.16 -2.08
N ASP A 256 1.49 17.10 -2.66
CA ASP A 256 0.75 17.14 -3.91
C ASP A 256 -0.69 17.58 -3.65
N ILE A 257 -1.05 18.76 -4.17
CA ILE A 257 -2.38 19.34 -3.98
C ILE A 257 -3.51 18.46 -4.53
N ASN A 258 -3.23 17.68 -5.57
CA ASN A 258 -4.20 16.80 -6.22
C ASN A 258 -4.48 15.55 -5.37
N TRP A 259 -3.62 15.23 -4.40
CA TRP A 259 -3.79 14.09 -3.51
C TRP A 259 -4.83 14.37 -2.40
N SER A 260 -5.15 15.64 -2.11
CA SER A 260 -6.07 16.06 -1.03
C SER A 260 -7.40 15.30 -0.96
N ALA A 261 -7.99 14.96 -2.11
CA ALA A 261 -9.26 14.24 -2.18
C ALA A 261 -9.22 12.87 -1.49
N ASN A 262 -8.03 12.28 -1.33
CA ASN A 262 -7.87 10.99 -0.66
C ASN A 262 -8.10 11.05 0.85
N ILE A 263 -7.91 12.21 1.50
CA ILE A 263 -8.23 12.38 2.92
C ILE A 263 -9.71 12.09 3.17
N GLN A 264 -10.60 12.70 2.39
CA GLN A 264 -12.04 12.47 2.55
C GLN A 264 -12.40 11.02 2.26
N LYS A 265 -11.84 10.41 1.19
CA LYS A 265 -12.08 8.99 0.89
C LYS A 265 -11.70 8.06 2.03
N LEU A 266 -10.58 8.34 2.74
CA LEU A 266 -10.15 7.54 3.89
C LEU A 266 -11.09 7.71 5.09
N ILE A 267 -11.58 8.93 5.32
CA ILE A 267 -12.57 9.23 6.37
C ILE A 267 -13.90 8.53 6.07
N ASP A 268 -14.40 8.65 4.84
CA ASP A 268 -15.63 8.00 4.39
C ASP A 268 -15.48 6.48 4.48
N PHE A 269 -14.34 5.92 4.08
CA PHE A 269 -14.07 4.50 4.25
C PHE A 269 -14.15 4.08 5.73
N TYR A 270 -13.55 4.84 6.63
CA TYR A 270 -13.59 4.54 8.07
C TYR A 270 -15.02 4.51 8.61
N PHE A 271 -15.79 5.58 8.40
CA PHE A 271 -17.12 5.72 8.99
C PHE A 271 -18.22 4.96 8.24
N GLU A 272 -18.16 4.86 6.91
CA GLU A 272 -19.22 4.26 6.11
C GLU A 272 -18.99 2.79 5.79
N LYS A 273 -17.74 2.31 5.82
CA LYS A 273 -17.39 0.93 5.47
C LYS A 273 -16.81 0.16 6.64
N PHE A 274 -15.74 0.66 7.25
CA PHE A 274 -15.02 -0.07 8.30
C PHE A 274 -15.84 -0.21 9.59
N ILE A 275 -16.29 0.90 10.18
CA ILE A 275 -17.06 0.89 11.43
C ILE A 275 -18.34 0.05 11.32
N PRO A 276 -19.19 0.22 10.28
CA PRO A 276 -20.38 -0.62 10.12
C PRO A 276 -20.03 -2.10 9.99
N GLN A 277 -18.94 -2.44 9.30
CA GLN A 277 -18.51 -3.83 9.14
C GLN A 277 -17.99 -4.46 10.45
N VAL A 278 -17.26 -3.70 11.27
CA VAL A 278 -16.79 -4.17 12.59
C VAL A 278 -17.96 -4.37 13.57
N ASN A 279 -19.01 -3.55 13.45
CA ASN A 279 -20.18 -3.62 14.32
C ASN A 279 -21.21 -4.69 13.94
N LYS A 280 -21.04 -5.38 12.80
CA LYS A 280 -21.83 -6.57 12.46
C LYS A 280 -21.38 -7.73 13.36
N LYS A 281 -22.01 -7.84 14.53
CA LYS A 281 -21.93 -9.03 15.38
C LYS A 281 -22.87 -10.13 14.88
#